data_AF-A0A0V0RFA9-F1
#
_entry.id   AF-A0A0V0RFA9-F1
#
_cell.length_a   1.000
_cell.length_b   1.000
_cell.length_c   1.000
_cell.angle_alpha   90.00
_cell.angle_beta   90.00
_cell.angle_gamma   90.00
#
_symmetry.space_group_name_H-M   'P 1'
#
loop_
_entity.id
_entity.type
_entity.pdbx_description
1 polymer ?
#
loop_
_entity_poly.entity_id
_entity_poly.type
_entity_poly.pdbx_seq_one_letter_code
_entity_poly.pdbx_strand_id
1 'polypeptide(L)'
;MENECETNFKTLEEALQKEFKKVVQVCFLDMDLSMLRDVIKITFSMLEKYNEERDIAKAIKQTLDEKYMPPWHCIVGRKFSSKVAYEDRHCAHFVAENKGFLLFRGKY
;
A
#
# COMPACT_ATOMS: atom_id res chain seq x y z
N MET A 1 4.23 25.18 -6.73
CA MET A 1 4.87 23.85 -6.55
C MET A 1 3.89 22.80 -6.02
N GLU A 2 2.63 23.14 -5.69
CA GLU A 2 1.63 22.15 -5.24
C GLU A 2 0.98 21.37 -6.40
N ASN A 3 1.02 21.90 -7.62
CA ASN A 3 0.22 21.38 -8.74
C ASN A 3 0.81 20.15 -9.45
N GLU A 4 2.12 19.88 -9.37
CA GLU A 4 2.76 18.74 -10.07
C GLU A 4 2.60 17.42 -9.30
N CYS A 5 2.55 17.49 -7.97
CA CYS A 5 2.38 16.30 -7.13
C CYS A 5 0.95 15.74 -7.23
N GLU A 6 -0.05 16.63 -7.20
CA GLU A 6 -1.47 16.23 -7.30
C GLU A 6 -1.86 15.70 -8.67
N THR A 7 -1.26 16.19 -9.76
CA THR A 7 -1.50 15.63 -11.10
C THR A 7 -0.91 14.22 -11.23
N ASN A 8 0.27 13.98 -10.65
CA ASN A 8 0.90 12.67 -10.68
C ASN A 8 0.08 11.60 -9.95
N PHE A 9 -0.52 11.92 -8.80
CA PHE A 9 -1.36 10.96 -8.07
C PHE A 9 -2.65 10.62 -8.81
N LYS A 10 -3.36 11.61 -9.38
CA LYS A 10 -4.59 11.34 -10.15
C LYS A 10 -4.33 10.47 -11.37
N THR A 11 -3.28 10.76 -12.14
CA THR A 11 -2.92 9.95 -13.30
C THR A 11 -2.48 8.54 -12.90
N LEU A 12 -1.80 8.39 -11.77
CA LEU A 12 -1.42 7.09 -11.22
C LEU A 12 -2.65 6.29 -10.78
N GLU A 13 -3.59 6.91 -10.07
CA GLU A 13 -4.85 6.30 -9.65
C GLU A 13 -5.67 5.83 -10.85
N GLU A 14 -5.79 6.64 -11.90
CA GLU A 14 -6.46 6.26 -13.15
C GLU A 14 -5.78 5.06 -13.83
N ALA A 15 -4.44 5.04 -13.87
CA ALA A 15 -3.69 3.94 -14.45
C ALA A 15 -3.90 2.64 -13.66
N LEU A 16 -3.83 2.70 -12.32
CA LEU A 16 -4.05 1.56 -11.43
C LEU A 16 -5.50 1.06 -11.50
N GLN A 17 -6.47 1.97 -11.54
CA GLN A 17 -7.89 1.65 -11.73
C GLN A 17 -8.12 0.89 -13.04
N LYS A 18 -7.49 1.30 -14.13
CA LYS A 18 -7.61 0.65 -15.43
C LYS A 18 -6.95 -0.73 -15.45
N GLU A 19 -5.81 -0.88 -14.78
CA GLU A 19 -5.04 -2.12 -14.71
C GLU A 19 -5.76 -3.18 -13.86
N PHE A 20 -6.19 -2.82 -12.65
CA PHE A 20 -6.76 -3.76 -11.68
C PHE A 20 -8.29 -3.82 -11.71
N LYS A 21 -8.97 -2.94 -12.46
CA LYS A 21 -10.44 -2.78 -12.48
C LYS A 21 -11.05 -2.56 -11.08
N LYS A 22 -10.25 -2.12 -10.11
CA LYS A 22 -10.63 -1.87 -8.71
C LYS A 22 -10.16 -0.47 -8.29
N VAL A 23 -10.96 0.17 -7.42
CA VAL A 23 -10.68 1.52 -6.90
C VAL A 23 -9.53 1.46 -5.91
N VAL A 24 -8.46 2.19 -6.26
CA VAL A 24 -7.30 2.45 -5.42
C VAL A 24 -7.10 3.94 -5.35
N GLN A 25 -7.05 4.47 -4.13
CA GLN A 25 -6.70 5.86 -3.88
C GLN A 25 -5.35 5.90 -3.17
N VAL A 26 -4.37 6.60 -3.73
CA VAL A 26 -3.03 6.68 -3.17
C VAL A 26 -2.94 7.93 -2.31
N CYS A 27 -2.79 7.75 -1.00
CA CYS A 27 -2.71 8.87 -0.05
C CYS A 27 -1.27 9.35 0.17
N PHE A 28 -0.31 8.42 0.14
CA PHE A 28 1.10 8.72 0.27
C PHE A 28 1.92 7.63 -0.43
N LEU A 29 3.00 8.04 -1.09
CA LEU A 29 3.88 7.14 -1.82
C LEU A 29 5.33 7.58 -1.64
N ASP A 30 6.12 6.71 -1.02
CA ASP A 30 7.58 6.77 -0.98
C ASP A 30 8.13 5.38 -1.29
N MET A 31 7.97 4.96 -2.55
CA MET A 31 8.54 3.75 -3.14
C MET A 31 8.41 3.81 -4.67
N ASP A 32 9.14 2.94 -5.37
CA ASP A 32 9.08 2.86 -6.83
C ASP A 32 7.72 2.36 -7.34
N LEU A 33 7.28 2.85 -8.50
CA LEU A 33 6.00 2.46 -9.11
C LEU A 33 5.91 0.95 -9.39
N SER A 34 7.02 0.29 -9.72
CA SER A 34 7.05 -1.17 -9.90
C SER A 34 6.74 -1.90 -8.58
N MET A 35 7.32 -1.43 -7.48
CA MET A 35 7.08 -1.99 -6.16
C MET A 35 5.64 -1.72 -5.70
N LEU A 36 5.13 -0.51 -5.94
CA LEU A 36 3.74 -0.15 -5.64
C LEU A 36 2.75 -1.07 -6.36
N ARG A 37 2.92 -1.30 -7.67
CA ARG A 37 2.04 -2.21 -8.43
C ARG A 37 2.06 -3.61 -7.85
N ASP A 38 3.23 -4.11 -7.48
CA ASP A 38 3.38 -5.41 -6.86
C ASP A 38 2.69 -5.48 -5.49
N VAL A 39 2.85 -4.45 -4.67
CA VAL A 39 2.17 -4.32 -3.38
C VAL A 39 0.65 -4.33 -3.54
N ILE A 40 0.11 -3.53 -4.46
CA ILE A 40 -1.33 -3.46 -4.74
C ILE A 40 -1.85 -4.82 -5.22
N LYS A 41 -1.10 -5.49 -6.10
CA LYS A 41 -1.44 -6.84 -6.59
C LYS A 41 -1.48 -7.86 -5.45
N ILE A 42 -0.50 -7.82 -4.54
CA ILE A 42 -0.49 -8.68 -3.34
C ILE A 42 -1.71 -8.37 -2.48
N THR A 43 -1.98 -7.09 -2.20
CA THR A 43 -3.14 -6.66 -1.39
C THR A 43 -4.45 -7.17 -1.96
N PHE A 44 -4.67 -7.06 -3.28
CA PHE A 44 -5.88 -7.60 -3.89
C PHE A 44 -5.99 -9.11 -3.81
N SER A 45 -4.88 -9.84 -4.01
CA SER A 45 -4.89 -11.29 -3.84
C SER A 45 -5.23 -11.71 -2.40
N MET A 46 -4.81 -10.94 -1.39
CA MET A 46 -5.13 -11.21 0.01
C MET A 46 -6.56 -10.81 0.37
N LEU A 47 -7.07 -9.71 -0.19
CA LEU A 47 -8.47 -9.29 -0.02
C LEU A 47 -9.47 -10.32 -0.57
N GLU A 48 -9.09 -11.07 -1.62
CA GLU A 48 -9.93 -12.14 -2.17
C GLU A 48 -9.94 -13.42 -1.30
N LYS A 49 -8.90 -13.61 -0.48
CA LYS A 49 -8.72 -14.81 0.36
C LYS A 49 -9.21 -14.63 1.79
N TYR A 50 -9.12 -13.41 2.32
CA TYR A 50 -9.35 -13.10 3.73
C TYR A 50 -10.32 -11.94 3.87
N ASN A 51 -11.25 -12.06 4.81
CA ASN A 51 -12.21 -10.99 5.14
C ASN A 51 -11.79 -10.20 6.39
N GLU A 52 -11.10 -10.85 7.33
CA GLU A 52 -10.66 -10.25 8.58
C GLU A 52 -9.42 -9.37 8.37
N GLU A 53 -9.47 -8.11 8.81
CA GLU A 53 -8.40 -7.12 8.64
C GLU A 53 -7.06 -7.61 9.22
N ARG A 54 -7.12 -8.33 10.34
CA ARG A 54 -5.95 -8.93 10.99
C ARG A 54 -5.26 -9.97 10.11
N ASP A 55 -6.03 -10.83 9.47
CA ASP A 55 -5.50 -11.91 8.63
C ASP A 55 -4.94 -11.36 7.33
N ILE A 56 -5.63 -10.37 6.74
CA ILE A 56 -5.13 -9.61 5.58
C ILE A 56 -3.78 -8.97 5.92
N ALA A 57 -3.69 -8.24 7.04
CA ALA A 57 -2.47 -7.57 7.45
C ALA A 57 -1.29 -8.54 7.64
N LYS A 58 -1.56 -9.68 8.29
CA LYS A 58 -0.57 -10.74 8.51
C LYS A 58 -0.08 -11.34 7.19
N ALA A 59 -1.00 -11.67 6.28
CA ALA A 59 -0.67 -12.30 5.00
C ALA A 59 0.13 -11.36 4.09
N ILE A 60 -0.24 -10.08 4.02
CA ILE A 60 0.50 -9.06 3.26
C ILE A 60 1.90 -8.90 3.83
N LYS A 61 2.03 -8.71 5.16
CA LYS A 61 3.33 -8.59 5.83
C LYS A 61 4.23 -9.77 5.49
N GLN A 62 3.74 -10.99 5.65
CA GLN A 62 4.53 -12.20 5.40
C GLN A 62 5.01 -12.25 3.93
N THR A 63 4.14 -11.94 2.98
CA THR A 63 4.49 -11.94 1.56
C THR A 63 5.54 -10.87 1.22
N LEU A 64 5.47 -9.71 1.87
CA LEU A 64 6.46 -8.63 1.67
C LEU A 64 7.79 -8.95 2.34
N ASP A 65 7.80 -9.54 3.53
CA ASP A 65 9.04 -10.00 4.18
C ASP A 65 9.77 -11.04 3.32
N GLU A 66 9.04 -11.98 2.71
CA GLU A 66 9.59 -13.00 1.81
C GLU A 66 10.15 -12.41 0.51
N LYS A 67 9.53 -11.35 -0.03
CA LYS A 67 9.89 -10.77 -1.34
C LYS A 67 10.90 -9.63 -1.27
N TYR A 68 10.82 -8.76 -0.25
CA TYR A 68 11.53 -7.47 -0.18
C TYR A 68 12.39 -7.30 1.07
N MET A 69 12.73 -8.40 1.74
CA MET A 69 13.49 -8.48 2.99
C MET A 69 12.76 -7.88 4.21
N PRO A 70 12.80 -8.56 5.38
CA PRO A 70 12.19 -8.07 6.61
C PRO A 70 12.98 -6.88 7.23
N PRO A 71 12.36 -6.08 8.12
CA PRO A 71 11.03 -6.22 8.68
C PRO A 71 10.02 -5.25 8.06
N TRP A 72 9.02 -5.79 7.38
CA TRP A 72 7.85 -5.03 6.93
C TRP A 72 6.79 -4.92 8.03
N HIS A 73 6.12 -3.79 8.07
CA HIS A 73 4.97 -3.53 8.91
C HIS A 73 3.76 -3.25 8.02
N CYS A 74 2.63 -3.83 8.38
CA CYS A 74 1.36 -3.67 7.67
C CYS A 74 0.26 -3.30 8.66
N ILE A 75 -0.43 -2.21 8.40
CA ILE A 75 -1.59 -1.76 9.15
C ILE A 75 -2.77 -1.70 8.18
N VAL A 76 -3.87 -2.35 8.55
CA VAL A 76 -5.12 -2.36 7.78
C VAL A 76 -6.24 -1.88 8.68
N GLY A 77 -7.08 -0.98 8.17
CA GLY A 77 -8.27 -0.55 8.89
C GLY A 77 -9.08 0.49 8.12
N ARG A 78 -10.36 0.65 8.47
CA ARG A 78 -11.25 1.62 7.81
C ARG A 78 -10.91 3.08 8.13
N LYS A 79 -10.47 3.35 9.36
CA LYS A 79 -10.13 4.69 9.84
C LYS A 79 -8.95 4.58 10.80
N PHE A 80 -7.81 5.12 10.39
CA PHE A 80 -6.64 5.24 11.25
C PHE A 80 -5.83 6.47 10.85
N SER A 81 -4.98 6.91 11.75
CA SER A 81 -3.92 7.88 11.48
C SER A 81 -2.65 7.35 12.11
N SER A 82 -1.51 7.63 11.50
CA SER A 82 -0.23 7.09 11.94
C SER A 82 0.88 8.11 11.74
N LYS A 83 1.90 8.02 12.59
CA LYS A 83 3.16 8.73 12.45
C LYS A 83 4.27 7.75 12.83
N VAL A 84 4.97 7.24 11.82
CA VAL A 84 5.96 6.17 11.96
C VAL A 84 7.28 6.60 11.34
N ALA A 85 8.38 6.13 11.93
CA ALA A 85 9.69 6.22 11.30
C ALA A 85 9.89 4.98 10.42
N TYR A 86 10.33 5.20 9.18
CA TYR A 86 10.49 4.14 8.19
C TYR A 86 11.74 4.38 7.35
N GLU A 87 12.17 3.33 6.63
CA GLU A 87 13.28 3.42 5.69
C GLU A 87 12.87 4.09 4.39
N ASP A 88 13.69 5.03 3.93
CA ASP A 88 13.44 5.80 2.72
C ASP A 88 13.18 4.87 1.53
N ARG A 89 12.21 5.23 0.67
CA ARG A 89 11.74 4.43 -0.48
C ARG A 89 11.03 3.11 -0.16
N HIS A 90 10.63 2.89 1.10
CA HIS A 90 9.91 1.69 1.53
C HIS A 90 8.65 2.03 2.33
N CYS A 91 7.85 3.00 1.88
CA CYS A 91 6.60 3.38 2.55
C CYS A 91 5.47 3.70 1.54
N ALA A 92 4.28 3.19 1.79
CA ALA A 92 3.09 3.50 1.01
C ALA A 92 1.84 3.52 1.89
N HIS A 93 0.95 4.48 1.62
CA HIS A 93 -0.38 4.55 2.20
C HIS A 93 -1.40 4.69 1.07
N PHE A 94 -2.34 3.75 1.00
CA PHE A 94 -3.40 3.78 0.01
C PHE A 94 -4.69 3.18 0.58
N VAL A 95 -5.80 3.49 -0.07
CA VAL A 95 -7.12 2.97 0.25
C VAL A 95 -7.58 2.06 -0.88
N ALA A 96 -8.02 0.85 -0.54
CA ALA A 96 -8.60 -0.11 -1.47
C ALA A 96 -9.83 -0.79 -0.83
N GLU A 97 -10.90 -0.98 -1.59
CA GLU A 97 -12.14 -1.63 -1.12
C GLU A 97 -12.65 -1.11 0.25
N ASN A 98 -12.62 0.22 0.44
CA ASN A 98 -13.03 0.91 1.66
C ASN A 98 -12.21 0.56 2.93
N LYS A 99 -10.98 0.07 2.74
CA LYS A 99 -9.98 -0.17 3.79
C LYS A 99 -8.72 0.61 3.46
N GLY A 100 -8.17 1.29 4.45
CA GLY A 100 -6.84 1.88 4.34
C GLY A 100 -5.76 0.84 4.61
N PHE A 101 -4.65 0.97 3.89
CA PHE A 101 -3.47 0.13 3.98
C PHE A 101 -2.25 1.02 4.15
N LEU A 102 -1.57 0.88 5.28
CA LEU A 102 -0.26 1.49 5.50
C LEU A 102 0.79 0.38 5.55
N LEU A 103 1.78 0.50 4.68
CA LEU A 103 2.89 -0.43 4.56
C LEU A 103 4.18 0.35 4.68
N PHE A 104 5.06 -0.10 5.57
CA PHE A 104 6.38 0.50 5.71
C PHE A 104 7.42 -0.49 6.20
N ARG A 105 8.68 -0.27 5.84
CA ARG A 105 9.83 -0.99 6.43
C ARG A 105 10.43 -0.18 7.57
N GLY A 106 10.64 -0.80 8.73
CA GLY A 106 11.21 -0.14 9.89
C GLY A 106 12.70 0.16 9.70
N LYS A 107 13.17 1.35 10.14
CA LYS A 107 14.60 1.62 10.33
C LYS A 107 15.05 0.87 11.58
N TYR A 108 16.13 0.08 11.46
CA TYR A 108 16.85 -0.46 12.62
C TYR A 108 17.68 0.63 13.29
#